data_AF-A0A1E3QVS2-F1
#
_entry.id   AF-A0A1E3QVS2-F1
#
_cell.length_a   1.000
_cell.length_b   1.000
_cell.length_c   1.000
_cell.angle_alpha   90.00
_cell.angle_beta   90.00
_cell.angle_gamma   90.00
#
_symmetry.space_group_name_H-M   'P 1'
#
loop_
_entity.id
_entity.type
_entity.pdbx_description
1 polymer ?
#
loop_
_entity_poly.entity_id
_entity_poly.type
_entity_poly.pdbx_seq_one_letter_code
_entity_poly.pdbx_strand_id
1 'polypeptide(L)'
;MPTIERFARFKPSKVNLSQLIKFGVTPSTPQIYRSSQFLLDEIPIMLAHRVQLLRNPPPELTVKQPFRNLADSYEHTFHKILEFKQKSSHLLGPEMKARLLSQSSPAGMYFTTRVSDETGPEPVILELSASQVLSSMNVVSAVPAPGLFARLSGMFHTRSFAVAPNVARANPAHVQFDPNLRQTLSDTVRAYPQEVHSYNALCQEFFSAILADHSNDLIALFKEVNQELFQMKITRPKQYARKCQIDNCTRTHEYLNALHRSRISTRFLVSQHQSLYKLSYAQVSRAQFKELQRNGNVGVIATNVSIYDILNDAITSAENTLINWTGLNPPEIILNCDDDLRTVCVPAHLWHIFFELVKNAMRATLENYNDASISSDGKMRETGSSRVRDTLRKDIIPPIEITVLNGTEDVLIKISDRGGGIKSSELSKISSYFYTTVSNDEISQFPVDSMTHPNSGNEVFNLVQNPNQDLQDGKAAPLAGLGYGLPLSKLYAQHFGGDLKLVSLWGYGTDAFVRLNKFGLEGS
;
A
#
# COMPACT_ATOMS: atom_id res chain seq x y z
N MET A 1 -30.07 -14.12 -4.10
CA MET A 1 -28.73 -13.64 -3.71
C MET A 1 -28.80 -12.16 -3.38
N PRO A 2 -28.12 -11.66 -2.34
CA PRO A 2 -28.08 -10.24 -2.04
C PRO A 2 -27.44 -9.46 -3.19
N THR A 3 -28.00 -8.31 -3.58
CA THR A 3 -27.48 -7.53 -4.71
C THR A 3 -26.43 -6.51 -4.28
N ILE A 4 -25.57 -6.11 -5.22
CA ILE A 4 -24.62 -4.99 -5.05
C ILE A 4 -25.37 -3.71 -4.61
N GLU A 5 -26.55 -3.42 -5.15
CA GLU A 5 -27.30 -2.21 -4.75
C GLU A 5 -27.73 -2.24 -3.29
N ARG A 6 -28.04 -3.42 -2.73
CA ARG A 6 -28.38 -3.55 -1.30
C ARG A 6 -27.16 -3.20 -0.45
N PHE A 7 -26.00 -3.78 -0.76
CA PHE A 7 -24.79 -3.60 0.05
C PHE A 7 -24.23 -2.17 -0.04
N ALA A 8 -24.33 -1.53 -1.20
CA ALA A 8 -23.90 -0.15 -1.38
C ALA A 8 -24.72 0.89 -0.61
N ARG A 9 -25.90 0.53 -0.08
CA ARG A 9 -26.68 1.42 0.82
C ARG A 9 -26.05 1.53 2.21
N PHE A 10 -25.27 0.53 2.62
CA PHE A 10 -24.58 0.58 3.90
C PHE A 10 -23.34 1.47 3.79
N LYS A 11 -23.13 2.32 4.81
CA LYS A 11 -21.90 3.12 4.89
C LYS A 11 -20.76 2.27 5.46
N PRO A 12 -19.58 2.26 4.81
CA PRO A 12 -18.41 1.62 5.38
C PRO A 12 -18.11 2.13 6.79
N SER A 13 -17.71 1.22 7.67
CA SER A 13 -17.34 1.53 9.05
C SER A 13 -16.06 2.34 9.07
N LYS A 14 -16.09 3.50 9.74
CA LYS A 14 -14.87 4.25 10.04
C LYS A 14 -14.16 3.58 11.22
N VAL A 15 -12.95 3.10 10.98
CA VAL A 15 -12.08 2.53 12.04
C VAL A 15 -10.90 3.48 12.23
N ASN A 16 -10.71 3.96 13.46
CA ASN A 16 -9.58 4.85 13.76
C ASN A 16 -8.31 4.05 14.15
N LEU A 17 -7.13 4.65 13.99
CA LEU A 17 -5.86 3.96 14.26
C LEU A 17 -5.75 3.57 15.75
N SER A 18 -6.20 4.43 16.65
CA SER A 18 -6.21 4.17 18.10
C SER A 18 -7.01 2.91 18.46
N GLN A 19 -8.17 2.69 17.81
CA GLN A 19 -9.01 1.51 17.97
C GLN A 19 -8.29 0.26 17.45
N LEU A 20 -7.66 0.34 16.28
CA LEU A 20 -6.90 -0.78 15.70
C LEU A 20 -5.70 -1.16 16.56
N ILE A 21 -4.99 -0.16 17.09
CA ILE A 21 -3.89 -0.35 18.03
C ILE A 21 -4.41 -1.02 19.31
N LYS A 22 -5.43 -0.45 19.96
CA LYS A 22 -6.03 -1.01 21.19
C LYS A 22 -6.55 -2.43 20.99
N PHE A 23 -7.15 -2.71 19.84
CA PHE A 23 -7.65 -4.03 19.49
C PHE A 23 -6.51 -5.05 19.33
N GLY A 24 -5.45 -4.69 18.62
CA GLY A 24 -4.40 -5.63 18.24
C GLY A 24 -3.25 -5.80 19.24
N VAL A 25 -3.25 -5.13 20.41
CA VAL A 25 -2.18 -5.28 21.42
C VAL A 25 -2.02 -6.73 21.88
N THR A 26 -3.11 -7.49 21.98
CA THR A 26 -3.09 -8.86 22.49
C THR A 26 -3.95 -9.77 21.61
N PRO A 27 -3.48 -10.12 20.39
CA PRO A 27 -4.28 -10.79 19.35
C PRO A 27 -4.64 -12.23 19.73
N SER A 28 -5.53 -12.41 20.71
CA SER A 28 -5.95 -13.71 21.20
C SER A 28 -6.85 -14.44 20.18
N THR A 29 -7.01 -15.75 20.31
CA THR A 29 -7.88 -16.55 19.43
C THR A 29 -9.30 -15.96 19.25
N PRO A 30 -10.00 -15.47 20.30
CA PRO A 30 -11.28 -14.76 20.15
C PRO A 30 -11.20 -13.45 19.37
N GLN A 31 -10.12 -12.69 19.54
CA GLN A 31 -9.94 -11.45 18.80
C GLN A 31 -9.73 -11.70 17.31
N ILE A 32 -8.93 -12.73 16.96
CA ILE A 32 -8.77 -13.15 15.56
C ILE A 32 -10.13 -13.52 14.96
N TYR A 33 -10.92 -14.34 15.66
CA TYR A 33 -12.27 -14.69 15.20
C TYR A 33 -13.15 -13.46 14.97
N ARG A 34 -13.15 -12.50 15.91
CA ARG A 34 -13.93 -11.26 15.80
C ARG A 34 -13.46 -10.41 14.62
N SER A 35 -12.16 -10.32 14.40
CA SER A 35 -11.59 -9.63 13.25
C SER A 35 -12.04 -10.30 11.95
N SER A 36 -12.06 -11.63 11.87
CA SER A 36 -12.61 -12.35 10.71
C SER A 36 -14.08 -12.02 10.46
N GLN A 37 -14.92 -12.03 11.50
CA GLN A 37 -16.35 -11.68 11.35
C GLN A 37 -16.54 -10.25 10.85
N PHE A 38 -15.78 -9.30 11.41
CA PHE A 38 -15.81 -7.92 10.95
C PHE A 38 -15.44 -7.80 9.47
N LEU A 39 -14.37 -8.46 9.02
CA LEU A 39 -13.95 -8.42 7.62
C LEU A 39 -14.96 -9.07 6.67
N LEU A 40 -15.56 -10.19 7.06
CA LEU A 40 -16.61 -10.86 6.27
C LEU A 40 -17.88 -10.01 6.11
N ASP A 41 -18.15 -9.09 7.04
CA ASP A 41 -19.24 -8.11 6.94
C ASP A 41 -18.83 -6.86 6.14
N GLU A 42 -17.63 -6.34 6.40
CA GLU A 42 -17.21 -5.02 5.94
C GLU A 42 -16.67 -5.02 4.50
N ILE A 43 -15.94 -6.07 4.10
CA ILE A 43 -15.36 -6.15 2.75
C ILE A 43 -16.46 -6.16 1.66
N PRO A 44 -17.55 -6.94 1.76
CA PRO A 44 -18.64 -6.88 0.78
C PRO A 44 -19.24 -5.47 0.61
N ILE A 45 -19.35 -4.69 1.69
CA ILE A 45 -19.83 -3.30 1.63
C ILE A 45 -18.84 -2.46 0.82
N MET A 46 -17.55 -2.51 1.16
CA MET A 46 -16.50 -1.76 0.44
C MET A 46 -16.42 -2.13 -1.05
N LEU A 47 -16.56 -3.43 -1.38
CA LEU A 47 -16.59 -3.91 -2.76
C LEU A 47 -17.83 -3.41 -3.51
N ALA A 48 -19.01 -3.44 -2.89
CA ALA A 48 -20.23 -2.95 -3.53
C ALA A 48 -20.13 -1.47 -3.93
N HIS A 49 -19.58 -0.61 -3.06
CA HIS A 49 -19.27 0.79 -3.39
C HIS A 49 -18.26 0.90 -4.54
N ARG A 50 -17.20 0.09 -4.55
CA ARG A 50 -16.19 0.08 -5.61
C ARG A 50 -16.77 -0.36 -6.96
N VAL A 51 -17.60 -1.41 -6.98
CA VAL A 51 -18.31 -1.88 -8.18
C VAL A 51 -19.22 -0.79 -8.72
N GLN A 52 -19.96 -0.08 -7.86
CA GLN A 52 -20.79 1.05 -8.30
C GLN A 52 -19.98 2.19 -8.92
N LEU A 53 -18.83 2.53 -8.33
CA LEU A 53 -17.92 3.51 -8.92
C LEU A 53 -17.44 3.05 -10.31
N LEU A 54 -16.91 1.83 -10.41
CA LEU A 54 -16.37 1.27 -11.65
C LEU A 54 -17.41 1.13 -12.77
N ARG A 55 -18.68 0.86 -12.44
CA ARG A 55 -19.79 0.81 -13.40
C ARG A 55 -20.20 2.19 -13.91
N ASN A 56 -19.88 3.25 -13.18
CA ASN A 56 -20.26 4.63 -13.47
C ASN A 56 -19.05 5.57 -13.59
N PRO A 57 -18.10 5.30 -14.50
CA PRO A 57 -16.96 6.18 -14.69
C PRO A 57 -17.41 7.55 -15.21
N PRO A 58 -16.74 8.66 -14.82
CA PRO A 58 -17.02 9.99 -15.33
C PRO A 58 -17.04 10.06 -16.87
N PRO A 59 -17.86 10.92 -17.48
CA PRO A 59 -18.00 11.00 -18.95
C PRO A 59 -16.68 11.36 -19.67
N GLU A 60 -15.75 12.01 -18.97
CA GLU A 60 -14.41 12.34 -19.43
C GLU A 60 -13.54 11.10 -19.68
N LEU A 61 -13.82 9.98 -18.99
CA LEU A 61 -13.21 8.68 -19.25
C LEU A 61 -13.93 8.01 -20.41
N THR A 62 -13.34 8.17 -21.59
CA THR A 62 -13.94 7.72 -22.86
C THR A 62 -13.85 6.21 -23.04
N VAL A 63 -12.80 5.61 -22.48
CA VAL A 63 -12.52 4.18 -22.44
C VAL A 63 -13.23 3.60 -21.21
N LYS A 64 -14.27 2.78 -21.43
CA LYS A 64 -15.13 2.26 -20.36
C LYS A 64 -15.04 0.75 -20.15
N GLN A 65 -14.58 0.00 -21.15
CA GLN A 65 -14.58 -1.45 -21.09
C GLN A 65 -13.63 -2.00 -20.00
N PRO A 66 -12.39 -1.48 -19.84
CA PRO A 66 -11.50 -1.92 -18.76
C PRO A 66 -12.11 -1.74 -17.36
N PHE A 67 -12.84 -0.63 -17.14
CA PHE A 67 -13.54 -0.37 -15.87
C PHE A 67 -14.67 -1.38 -15.61
N ARG A 68 -15.40 -1.79 -16.66
CA ARG A 68 -16.46 -2.81 -16.55
C ARG A 68 -15.87 -4.18 -16.24
N ASN A 69 -14.82 -4.57 -16.94
CA ASN A 69 -14.12 -5.84 -16.69
C ASN A 69 -13.65 -5.92 -15.23
N LEU A 70 -13.08 -4.82 -14.71
CA LEU A 70 -12.67 -4.75 -13.31
C LEU A 70 -13.87 -4.77 -12.34
N ALA A 71 -14.97 -4.11 -12.69
CA ALA A 71 -16.20 -4.16 -11.88
C ALA A 71 -16.73 -5.59 -11.76
N ASP A 72 -16.70 -6.35 -12.85
CA ASP A 72 -17.18 -7.73 -12.89
C ASP A 72 -16.26 -8.66 -12.06
N SER A 73 -14.94 -8.44 -12.11
CA SER A 73 -13.99 -9.13 -11.22
C SER A 73 -14.29 -8.88 -9.73
N TYR A 74 -14.54 -7.61 -9.36
CA TYR A 74 -14.90 -7.28 -7.98
C TYR A 74 -16.28 -7.81 -7.57
N GLU A 75 -17.26 -7.81 -8.46
CA GLU A 75 -18.57 -8.41 -8.20
C GLU A 75 -18.46 -9.92 -8.02
N HIS A 76 -17.59 -10.59 -8.77
CA HIS A 76 -17.30 -12.00 -8.57
C HIS A 76 -16.71 -12.27 -7.18
N THR A 77 -15.71 -11.48 -6.74
CA THR A 77 -15.16 -11.58 -5.38
C THR A 77 -16.19 -11.26 -4.30
N PHE A 78 -17.08 -10.29 -4.54
CA PHE A 78 -18.19 -9.99 -3.64
C PHE A 78 -19.07 -11.23 -3.40
N HIS A 79 -19.47 -11.92 -4.47
CA HIS A 79 -20.28 -13.14 -4.36
C HIS A 79 -19.50 -14.28 -3.68
N LYS A 80 -18.21 -14.45 -4.01
CA LYS A 80 -17.32 -15.41 -3.33
C LYS A 80 -17.31 -15.21 -1.80
N ILE A 81 -17.25 -13.96 -1.32
CA ILE A 81 -17.26 -13.66 0.12
C ILE A 81 -18.60 -14.04 0.76
N LEU A 82 -19.72 -13.71 0.12
CA LEU A 82 -21.05 -14.04 0.65
C LEU A 82 -21.26 -15.56 0.71
N GLU A 83 -20.85 -16.28 -0.34
CA GLU A 83 -20.89 -17.74 -0.38
C GLU A 83 -19.99 -18.34 0.71
N PHE A 84 -18.77 -17.84 0.88
CA PHE A 84 -17.86 -18.25 1.93
C PHE A 84 -18.45 -18.03 3.32
N LYS A 85 -19.03 -16.87 3.57
CA LYS A 85 -19.69 -16.56 4.86
C LYS A 85 -20.85 -17.52 5.12
N GLN A 86 -21.65 -17.84 4.10
CA GLN A 86 -22.75 -18.80 4.22
C GLN A 86 -22.25 -20.21 4.54
N LYS A 87 -21.32 -20.75 3.74
CA LYS A 87 -20.80 -22.12 3.93
C LYS A 87 -20.03 -22.28 5.25
N SER A 88 -19.26 -21.26 5.64
CA SER A 88 -18.47 -21.29 6.88
C SER A 88 -19.31 -21.05 8.14
N SER A 89 -20.55 -20.58 8.01
CA SER A 89 -21.41 -20.24 9.15
C SER A 89 -21.70 -21.43 10.07
N HIS A 90 -21.78 -22.65 9.54
CA HIS A 90 -22.11 -23.85 10.33
C HIS A 90 -20.89 -24.54 10.95
N LEU A 91 -19.66 -24.11 10.61
CA LEU A 91 -18.42 -24.75 11.09
C LEU A 91 -18.17 -24.58 12.59
N LEU A 92 -18.87 -23.63 13.25
CA LEU A 92 -18.81 -23.43 14.69
C LEU A 92 -20.23 -23.39 15.26
N GLY A 93 -20.47 -24.13 16.33
CA GLY A 93 -21.75 -24.12 17.05
C GLY A 93 -22.09 -22.74 17.65
N PRO A 94 -23.39 -22.43 17.85
CA PRO A 94 -23.83 -21.12 18.35
C PRO A 94 -23.26 -20.78 19.73
N GLU A 95 -23.11 -21.77 20.62
CA GLU A 95 -22.50 -21.60 21.94
C GLU A 95 -21.02 -21.19 21.84
N MET A 96 -20.25 -21.85 20.96
CA MET A 96 -18.85 -21.52 20.74
C MET A 96 -18.70 -20.11 20.16
N LYS A 97 -19.54 -19.72 19.21
CA LYS A 97 -19.57 -18.35 18.68
C LYS A 97 -19.86 -17.33 19.78
N ALA A 98 -20.87 -17.57 20.62
CA ALA A 98 -21.21 -16.70 21.73
C ALA A 98 -20.05 -16.56 22.73
N ARG A 99 -19.35 -17.66 23.03
CA ARG A 99 -18.15 -17.67 23.88
C ARG A 99 -17.00 -16.85 23.27
N LEU A 100 -16.77 -16.95 21.97
CA LEU A 100 -15.73 -16.18 21.27
C LEU A 100 -16.07 -14.67 21.23
N LEU A 101 -17.34 -14.31 21.16
CA LEU A 101 -17.78 -12.91 21.15
C LEU A 101 -17.80 -12.28 22.56
N SER A 102 -18.14 -13.06 23.59
CA SER A 102 -18.29 -12.57 24.97
C SER A 102 -16.97 -12.31 25.71
N GLN A 103 -15.90 -13.08 25.43
CA GLN A 103 -14.61 -12.97 26.13
C GLN A 103 -13.71 -11.82 25.65
N SER A 104 -14.30 -10.71 25.20
CA SER A 104 -13.57 -9.59 24.63
C SER A 104 -13.29 -8.47 25.64
N SER A 105 -12.09 -7.90 25.57
CA SER A 105 -11.69 -6.65 26.23
C SER A 105 -12.67 -5.51 25.88
N PRO A 106 -12.83 -4.45 26.70
CA PRO A 106 -13.69 -3.29 26.42
C PRO A 106 -13.48 -2.65 25.03
N ALA A 107 -12.30 -2.81 24.42
CA ALA A 107 -12.00 -2.38 23.05
C ALA A 107 -12.69 -3.22 21.95
N GLY A 108 -13.26 -4.38 22.28
CA GLY A 108 -14.06 -5.18 21.35
C GLY A 108 -15.34 -4.47 20.92
N MET A 109 -15.89 -3.57 21.74
CA MET A 109 -17.18 -2.92 21.51
C MET A 109 -17.28 -2.12 20.20
N TYR A 110 -16.14 -1.78 19.57
CA TYR A 110 -16.08 -1.01 18.32
C TYR A 110 -16.27 -1.84 17.04
N PHE A 111 -16.14 -3.17 17.12
CA PHE A 111 -16.37 -4.08 16.00
C PHE A 111 -17.69 -4.84 16.23
N THR A 112 -18.82 -4.17 15.96
CA THR A 112 -20.15 -4.80 15.96
C THR A 112 -20.44 -5.34 14.56
N THR A 113 -20.66 -6.64 14.44
CA THR A 113 -21.23 -7.26 13.22
C THR A 113 -22.59 -6.63 12.94
N ARG A 114 -22.75 -6.05 11.74
CA ARG A 114 -23.98 -5.32 11.36
C ARG A 114 -24.99 -6.23 10.67
N VAL A 115 -24.55 -7.39 10.19
CA VAL A 115 -25.39 -8.32 9.43
C VAL A 115 -25.63 -9.56 10.29
N SER A 116 -26.46 -9.41 11.31
CA SER A 116 -27.14 -10.51 12.00
C SER A 116 -28.48 -10.79 11.31
N ASP A 117 -28.65 -12.04 10.86
CA ASP A 117 -29.89 -12.79 10.64
C ASP A 117 -31.18 -12.00 10.30
N GLU A 118 -31.47 -11.88 9.01
CA GLU A 118 -32.86 -11.78 8.52
C GLU A 118 -33.12 -12.87 7.48
N THR A 119 -33.83 -13.91 7.94
CA THR A 119 -34.61 -14.94 7.22
C THR A 119 -34.33 -15.10 5.71
N GLY A 120 -33.42 -16.00 5.36
CA GLY A 120 -33.37 -16.68 4.06
C GLY A 120 -33.85 -18.14 4.19
N PRO A 121 -34.29 -18.80 3.10
CA PRO A 121 -34.84 -20.15 3.16
C PRO A 121 -33.79 -21.15 3.69
N GLU A 122 -34.26 -22.19 4.39
CA GLU A 122 -33.42 -23.23 5.01
C GLU A 122 -32.24 -23.66 4.13
N PRO A 123 -31.00 -23.67 4.65
CA PRO A 123 -29.87 -24.17 3.91
C PRO A 123 -29.99 -25.69 3.76
N VAL A 124 -29.87 -26.18 2.53
CA VAL A 124 -29.65 -27.60 2.25
C VAL A 124 -28.34 -28.00 2.96
N ILE A 125 -28.46 -28.85 3.97
CA ILE A 125 -27.33 -29.37 4.76
C ILE A 125 -26.49 -30.26 3.86
N LEU A 126 -25.34 -29.75 3.41
CA LEU A 126 -24.22 -30.58 3.01
C LEU A 126 -23.17 -30.45 4.12
N GLU A 127 -22.95 -31.53 4.88
CA GLU A 127 -21.85 -31.62 5.84
C GLU A 127 -20.53 -31.56 5.06
N LEU A 128 -20.00 -30.35 4.87
CA LEU A 128 -18.71 -30.12 4.24
C LEU A 128 -17.69 -29.77 5.34
N SER A 129 -16.59 -30.51 5.39
CA SER A 129 -15.43 -30.19 6.21
C SER A 129 -14.71 -28.93 5.70
N ALA A 130 -13.88 -28.28 6.53
CA ALA A 130 -13.16 -27.07 6.14
C ALA A 130 -12.31 -27.24 4.86
N SER A 131 -11.73 -28.43 4.64
CA SER A 131 -10.99 -28.75 3.42
C SER A 131 -11.90 -28.90 2.19
N GLN A 132 -13.13 -29.37 2.38
CA GLN A 132 -14.15 -29.46 1.32
C GLN A 132 -14.74 -28.09 0.95
N VAL A 133 -14.79 -27.14 1.90
CA VAL A 133 -15.18 -25.75 1.60
C VAL A 133 -14.16 -25.09 0.67
N LEU A 134 -12.86 -25.22 0.96
CA LEU A 134 -11.78 -24.68 0.12
C LEU A 134 -11.73 -25.30 -1.27
N SER A 135 -11.83 -26.63 -1.36
CA SER A 135 -11.80 -27.34 -2.65
C SER A 135 -13.01 -27.01 -3.51
N SER A 136 -14.19 -26.82 -2.90
CA SER A 136 -15.41 -26.40 -3.62
C SER A 136 -15.35 -24.99 -4.19
N MET A 137 -14.39 -24.16 -3.73
CA MET A 137 -14.28 -22.74 -4.08
C MET A 137 -13.13 -22.44 -5.05
N ASN A 138 -12.45 -23.46 -5.60
CA ASN A 138 -11.22 -23.30 -6.40
C ASN A 138 -10.18 -22.39 -5.69
N VAL A 139 -10.15 -22.41 -4.36
CA VAL A 139 -9.11 -21.73 -3.60
C VAL A 139 -7.87 -22.62 -3.69
N VAL A 140 -6.98 -22.29 -4.64
CA VAL A 140 -5.67 -22.95 -4.70
C VAL A 140 -4.96 -22.65 -3.39
N SER A 141 -4.65 -23.70 -2.63
CA SER A 141 -3.75 -23.65 -1.47
C SER A 141 -2.36 -23.24 -1.96
N ALA A 142 -2.15 -21.95 -2.19
CA ALA A 142 -0.82 -21.38 -2.20
C ALA A 142 -0.36 -21.38 -0.74
N VAL A 143 0.31 -22.46 -0.31
CA VAL A 143 1.10 -22.43 0.92
C VAL A 143 2.11 -21.30 0.73
N PRO A 144 1.98 -20.15 1.42
CA PRO A 144 3.03 -19.17 1.37
C PRO A 144 4.18 -19.80 2.17
N ALA A 145 5.34 -19.95 1.55
CA ALA A 145 6.56 -20.31 2.25
C ALA A 145 6.72 -19.42 3.51
N PRO A 146 7.27 -19.95 4.62
CA PRO A 146 7.44 -19.20 5.85
C PRO A 146 8.41 -18.04 5.61
N GLY A 147 7.90 -16.83 5.39
CA GLY A 147 8.79 -15.70 5.13
C GLY A 147 8.10 -14.43 4.69
N LEU A 148 7.65 -13.63 5.66
CA LEU A 148 7.53 -12.19 5.42
C LEU A 148 7.82 -11.38 6.69
N PHE A 149 7.34 -11.85 7.85
CA PHE A 149 7.81 -11.33 9.14
C PHE A 149 9.28 -11.65 9.43
N ALA A 150 9.87 -12.63 8.72
CA ALA A 150 11.27 -13.02 8.89
C ALA A 150 12.31 -12.02 8.42
N ARG A 151 11.89 -11.02 7.65
CA ARG A 151 12.81 -10.13 6.95
C ARG A 151 12.58 -8.66 7.21
N LEU A 152 11.43 -8.22 7.76
CA LEU A 152 11.40 -6.94 8.49
C LEU A 152 12.50 -6.92 9.58
N SER A 153 12.80 -8.09 10.15
CA SER A 153 13.91 -8.32 11.08
C SER A 153 15.32 -8.41 10.51
N GLY A 154 15.45 -8.57 9.20
CA GLY A 154 16.73 -8.65 8.52
C GLY A 154 17.08 -7.39 7.71
N MET A 155 16.16 -6.42 7.66
CA MET A 155 16.30 -5.19 6.85
C MET A 155 17.17 -4.14 7.53
N PHE A 156 17.17 -4.09 8.86
CA PHE A 156 18.08 -3.23 9.61
C PHE A 156 19.44 -3.92 9.76
N HIS A 157 20.33 -3.77 8.78
CA HIS A 157 21.76 -3.96 9.05
C HIS A 157 22.18 -2.91 10.06
N THR A 158 22.05 -3.21 11.34
CA THR A 158 22.67 -2.40 12.39
C THR A 158 24.17 -2.50 12.20
N ARG A 159 24.80 -1.49 11.59
CA ARG A 159 26.16 -1.17 11.99
C ARG A 159 26.04 -0.75 13.46
N SER A 160 26.42 -1.65 14.35
CA SER A 160 26.55 -1.36 15.76
C SER A 160 27.64 -0.30 15.91
N PHE A 161 27.22 0.94 16.11
CA PHE A 161 28.08 1.98 16.66
C PHE A 161 27.63 2.21 18.10
N ALA A 162 28.59 2.18 19.02
CA ALA A 162 28.35 2.38 20.44
C ALA A 162 27.78 3.80 20.65
N VAL A 163 26.54 3.88 21.15
CA VAL A 163 25.84 5.14 21.45
C VAL A 163 26.00 5.47 22.93
N ALA A 164 26.42 6.70 23.21
CA ALA A 164 26.39 7.28 24.56
C ALA A 164 24.93 7.54 24.98
N PRO A 165 24.58 7.38 26.27
CA PRO A 165 23.19 7.41 26.71
C PRO A 165 22.67 8.85 26.74
N ASN A 166 21.95 9.26 25.69
CA ASN A 166 21.07 10.42 25.77
C ASN A 166 19.63 9.97 26.02
N VAL A 167 18.96 10.70 26.92
CA VAL A 167 17.64 10.36 27.45
C VAL A 167 16.58 10.53 26.35
N ALA A 168 16.28 9.43 25.64
CA ALA A 168 15.19 9.36 24.68
C ALA A 168 13.88 9.78 25.36
N ARG A 169 13.27 10.89 24.92
CA ARG A 169 11.91 11.25 25.33
C ARG A 169 10.98 10.14 24.86
N ALA A 170 10.34 9.45 25.80
CA ALA A 170 9.40 8.38 25.50
C ALA A 170 8.29 8.87 24.55
N ASN A 171 8.11 8.20 23.41
CA ASN A 171 6.98 8.46 22.52
C ASN A 171 5.69 8.08 23.26
N PRO A 172 4.78 9.02 23.55
CA PRO A 172 3.57 8.76 24.34
C PRO A 172 2.62 7.77 23.67
N ALA A 173 2.74 7.58 22.35
CA ALA A 173 1.94 6.62 21.59
C ALA A 173 2.59 5.23 21.45
N HIS A 174 3.79 5.02 22.00
CA HIS A 174 4.46 3.73 21.97
C HIS A 174 3.71 2.69 22.81
N VAL A 175 3.30 1.60 22.17
CA VAL A 175 2.68 0.47 22.86
C VAL A 175 3.77 -0.39 23.50
N GLN A 176 3.75 -0.46 24.83
CA GLN A 176 4.52 -1.44 25.56
C GLN A 176 3.73 -2.75 25.65
N PHE A 177 4.23 -3.79 24.99
CA PHE A 177 3.65 -5.12 25.09
C PHE A 177 3.99 -5.78 26.42
N ASP A 178 3.08 -6.64 26.89
CA ASP A 178 3.34 -7.55 28.01
C ASP A 178 4.59 -8.40 27.70
N PRO A 179 5.62 -8.43 28.56
CA PRO A 179 6.78 -9.31 28.41
C PRO A 179 6.39 -10.79 28.24
N ASN A 180 5.26 -11.21 28.81
CA ASN A 180 4.71 -12.56 28.72
C ASN A 180 3.75 -12.76 27.56
N LEU A 181 3.56 -11.78 26.67
CA LEU A 181 2.60 -11.84 25.57
C LEU A 181 2.68 -13.13 24.76
N ARG A 182 3.89 -13.62 24.44
CA ARG A 182 4.07 -14.88 23.69
C ARG A 182 3.47 -16.08 24.44
N GLN A 183 3.65 -16.12 25.75
CA GLN A 183 3.11 -17.17 26.60
C GLN A 183 1.58 -17.03 26.68
N THR A 184 1.08 -15.82 26.94
CA THR A 184 -0.36 -15.50 26.91
C THR A 184 -1.02 -15.93 25.61
N LEU A 185 -0.42 -15.62 24.46
CA LEU A 185 -0.94 -16.04 23.15
C LEU A 185 -0.96 -17.57 23.02
N SER A 186 0.12 -18.25 23.42
CA SER A 186 0.17 -19.71 23.41
C SER A 186 -0.91 -20.34 24.30
N ASP A 187 -1.16 -19.77 25.47
CA ASP A 187 -2.20 -20.24 26.39
C ASP A 187 -3.60 -19.96 25.84
N THR A 188 -3.81 -18.81 25.19
CA THR A 188 -5.09 -18.53 24.51
C THR A 188 -5.36 -19.51 23.38
N VAL A 189 -4.35 -19.89 22.59
CA VAL A 189 -4.52 -20.91 21.55
C VAL A 189 -4.89 -22.25 22.19
N ARG A 190 -4.18 -22.69 23.24
CA ARG A 190 -4.50 -23.95 23.94
C ARG A 190 -5.87 -23.99 24.60
N ALA A 191 -6.47 -22.84 24.91
CA ALA A 191 -7.75 -22.75 25.60
C ALA A 191 -8.98 -23.02 24.71
N TYR A 192 -8.81 -23.11 23.39
CA TYR A 192 -9.89 -23.36 22.42
C TYR A 192 -9.71 -24.67 21.66
N PRO A 193 -10.81 -25.29 21.19
CA PRO A 193 -10.74 -26.53 20.44
C PRO A 193 -10.22 -26.32 19.02
N GLN A 194 -9.75 -27.41 18.41
CA GLN A 194 -9.15 -27.40 17.06
C GLN A 194 -10.09 -26.83 15.99
N GLU A 195 -11.40 -27.01 16.12
CA GLU A 195 -12.41 -26.45 15.21
C GLU A 195 -12.32 -24.92 15.08
N VAL A 196 -12.04 -24.20 16.18
CA VAL A 196 -11.86 -22.74 16.18
C VAL A 196 -10.60 -22.34 15.44
N HIS A 197 -9.52 -23.12 15.59
CA HIS A 197 -8.26 -22.87 14.90
C HIS A 197 -8.41 -23.14 13.40
N SER A 198 -9.06 -24.25 13.03
CA SER A 198 -9.38 -24.57 11.65
C SER A 198 -10.24 -23.48 10.99
N TYR A 199 -11.24 -22.94 11.70
CA TYR A 199 -12.06 -21.84 11.20
C TYR A 199 -11.23 -20.56 10.96
N ASN A 200 -10.37 -20.18 11.90
CA ASN A 200 -9.54 -19.00 11.75
C ASN A 200 -8.49 -19.15 10.65
N ALA A 201 -7.89 -20.34 10.51
CA ALA A 201 -6.99 -20.66 9.41
C ALA A 201 -7.70 -20.58 8.05
N LEU A 202 -8.91 -21.13 7.97
CA LEU A 202 -9.76 -21.07 6.78
C LEU A 202 -10.05 -19.61 6.37
N CYS A 203 -10.43 -18.75 7.32
CA CYS A 203 -10.65 -17.32 7.05
C CYS A 203 -9.38 -16.64 6.55
N GLN A 204 -8.25 -16.93 7.20
CA GLN A 204 -6.95 -16.36 6.85
C GLN A 204 -6.52 -16.72 5.42
N GLU A 205 -6.69 -17.99 5.02
CA GLU A 205 -6.40 -18.45 3.66
C GLU A 205 -7.32 -17.77 2.64
N PHE A 206 -8.61 -17.68 2.95
CA PHE A 206 -9.59 -17.00 2.11
C PHE A 206 -9.26 -15.52 1.89
N PHE A 207 -8.90 -14.79 2.96
CA PHE A 207 -8.45 -13.40 2.84
C PHE A 207 -7.15 -13.24 2.05
N SER A 208 -6.24 -14.20 2.17
CA SER A 208 -5.00 -14.22 1.38
C SER A 208 -5.29 -14.36 -0.11
N ALA A 209 -6.24 -15.23 -0.47
CA ALA A 209 -6.71 -15.39 -1.85
C ALA A 209 -7.35 -14.10 -2.39
N ILE A 210 -8.17 -13.40 -1.58
CA ILE A 210 -8.77 -12.11 -1.98
C ILE A 210 -7.70 -11.06 -2.31
N LEU A 211 -6.63 -10.96 -1.51
CA LEU A 211 -5.55 -10.01 -1.81
C LEU A 211 -4.81 -10.40 -3.10
N ALA A 212 -4.56 -11.69 -3.31
CA ALA A 212 -3.88 -12.19 -4.50
C ALA A 212 -4.68 -11.91 -5.79
N ASP A 213 -5.98 -12.20 -5.77
CA ASP A 213 -6.93 -11.97 -6.90
C ASP A 213 -6.90 -10.51 -7.39
N HIS A 214 -6.62 -9.55 -6.49
CA HIS A 214 -6.68 -8.10 -6.76
C HIS A 214 -5.33 -7.39 -6.59
N SER A 215 -4.22 -8.10 -6.80
CA SER A 215 -2.88 -7.58 -6.53
C SER A 215 -2.40 -6.50 -7.52
N ASN A 216 -2.66 -6.70 -8.80
CA ASN A 216 -2.24 -5.78 -9.88
C ASN A 216 -3.42 -5.17 -10.66
N ASP A 217 -4.64 -5.32 -10.15
CA ASP A 217 -5.89 -5.00 -10.86
C ASP A 217 -6.02 -3.53 -11.34
N LEU A 218 -5.71 -2.55 -10.49
CA LEU A 218 -5.72 -1.13 -10.86
C LEU A 218 -4.57 -0.79 -11.79
N ILE A 219 -3.39 -1.39 -11.60
CA ILE A 219 -2.24 -1.17 -12.49
C ILE A 219 -2.56 -1.70 -13.89
N ALA A 220 -3.15 -2.90 -13.97
CA ALA A 220 -3.65 -3.48 -15.20
C ALA A 220 -4.72 -2.58 -15.84
N LEU A 221 -5.69 -2.09 -15.07
CA LEU A 221 -6.69 -1.14 -15.54
C LEU A 221 -6.06 0.11 -16.16
N PHE A 222 -5.14 0.78 -15.46
CA PHE A 222 -4.51 2.01 -15.97
C PHE A 222 -3.65 1.74 -17.21
N LYS A 223 -2.96 0.60 -17.25
CA LYS A 223 -2.20 0.18 -18.43
C LYS A 223 -3.11 -0.04 -19.64
N GLU A 224 -4.20 -0.78 -19.47
CA GLU A 224 -5.16 -1.06 -20.55
C GLU A 224 -5.79 0.24 -21.08
N VAL A 225 -6.21 1.13 -20.17
CA VAL A 225 -6.73 2.45 -20.54
C VAL A 225 -5.69 3.28 -21.29
N ASN A 226 -4.43 3.31 -20.82
CA ASN A 226 -3.35 4.05 -21.49
C ASN A 226 -3.06 3.49 -22.89
N GLN A 227 -3.09 2.16 -23.07
CA GLN A 227 -2.92 1.52 -24.37
C GLN A 227 -4.06 1.89 -25.33
N GLU A 228 -5.32 1.86 -24.88
CA GLU A 228 -6.46 2.27 -25.70
C GLU A 228 -6.40 3.77 -26.08
N LEU A 229 -6.05 4.63 -25.12
CA LEU A 229 -5.88 6.06 -25.37
C LEU A 229 -4.76 6.33 -26.40
N PHE A 230 -3.67 5.58 -26.33
CA PHE A 230 -2.59 5.65 -27.30
C PHE A 230 -3.04 5.20 -28.70
N GLN A 231 -3.75 4.09 -28.81
CA GLN A 231 -4.30 3.61 -30.08
C GLN A 231 -5.27 4.63 -30.69
N MET A 232 -6.08 5.30 -29.86
CA MET A 232 -6.99 6.36 -30.31
C MET A 232 -6.23 7.59 -30.81
N LYS A 233 -5.11 7.95 -30.16
CA LYS A 233 -4.25 9.06 -30.60
C LYS A 233 -3.69 8.82 -32.02
N ILE A 234 -3.29 7.59 -32.32
CA ILE A 234 -2.76 7.19 -33.65
C ILE A 234 -3.89 7.14 -34.69
N THR A 235 -4.97 6.41 -34.40
CA THR A 235 -6.02 6.11 -35.39
C THR A 235 -7.00 7.27 -35.60
N ARG A 236 -7.24 8.09 -34.57
CA ARG A 236 -8.30 9.13 -34.56
C ARG A 236 -7.86 10.40 -33.82
N PRO A 237 -6.83 11.12 -34.30
CA PRO A 237 -6.20 12.25 -33.58
C PRO A 237 -7.17 13.42 -33.30
N LYS A 238 -8.08 13.74 -34.23
CA LYS A 238 -9.10 14.79 -34.05
C LYS A 238 -10.10 14.45 -32.93
N GLN A 239 -10.39 13.15 -32.73
CA GLN A 239 -11.28 12.67 -31.68
C GLN A 239 -10.56 12.66 -30.33
N TYR A 240 -9.29 12.23 -30.31
CA TYR A 240 -8.43 12.27 -29.12
C TYR A 240 -8.29 13.71 -28.57
N ALA A 241 -7.98 14.68 -29.42
CA ALA A 241 -7.79 16.09 -29.02
C ALA A 241 -9.06 16.77 -28.49
N ARG A 242 -10.25 16.38 -28.96
CA ARG A 242 -11.53 16.96 -28.52
C ARG A 242 -12.08 16.34 -27.24
N LYS A 243 -11.72 15.07 -26.96
CA LYS A 243 -12.38 14.26 -25.94
C LYS A 243 -11.50 14.01 -24.70
N CYS A 244 -10.19 14.19 -24.82
CA CYS A 244 -9.23 13.81 -23.78
C CYS A 244 -8.55 15.04 -23.15
N GLN A 245 -9.21 15.65 -22.16
CA GLN A 245 -8.58 16.53 -21.17
C GLN A 245 -8.58 15.85 -19.79
N ILE A 246 -8.31 14.54 -19.77
CA ILE A 246 -8.41 13.70 -18.56
C ILE A 246 -7.48 14.25 -17.46
N ASP A 247 -6.26 14.65 -17.84
CA ASP A 247 -5.22 15.08 -16.89
C ASP A 247 -5.50 16.42 -16.19
N ASN A 248 -6.43 17.21 -16.71
CA ASN A 248 -6.83 18.49 -16.11
C ASN A 248 -8.22 18.42 -15.47
N CYS A 249 -8.83 17.23 -15.40
CA CYS A 249 -10.18 17.07 -14.90
C CYS A 249 -10.18 16.69 -13.41
N THR A 250 -10.45 17.68 -12.55
CA THR A 250 -10.57 17.49 -11.10
C THR A 250 -11.56 16.38 -10.74
N ARG A 251 -12.70 16.31 -11.44
CA ARG A 251 -13.73 15.27 -11.21
C ARG A 251 -13.18 13.87 -11.45
N THR A 252 -12.40 13.67 -12.51
CA THR A 252 -11.77 12.38 -12.80
C THR A 252 -10.73 12.03 -11.74
N HIS A 253 -9.93 13.00 -11.31
CA HIS A 253 -8.95 12.78 -10.24
C HIS A 253 -9.64 12.38 -8.92
N GLU A 254 -10.71 13.06 -8.53
CA GLU A 254 -11.49 12.74 -7.33
C GLU A 254 -12.09 11.33 -7.39
N TYR A 255 -12.63 10.95 -8.56
CA TYR A 255 -13.15 9.61 -8.81
C TYR A 255 -12.07 8.52 -8.67
N LEU A 256 -10.91 8.70 -9.32
CA LEU A 256 -9.80 7.75 -9.22
C LEU A 256 -9.22 7.69 -7.80
N ASN A 257 -9.13 8.84 -7.13
CA ASN A 257 -8.76 8.91 -5.72
C ASN A 257 -9.72 8.09 -4.84
N ALA A 258 -11.03 8.13 -5.11
CA ALA A 258 -12.02 7.34 -4.39
C ALA A 258 -11.82 5.82 -4.61
N LEU A 259 -11.54 5.39 -5.85
CA LEU A 259 -11.21 3.99 -6.16
C LEU A 259 -9.97 3.52 -5.39
N HIS A 260 -8.88 4.29 -5.46
CA HIS A 260 -7.63 3.96 -4.76
C HIS A 260 -7.80 3.97 -3.24
N ARG A 261 -8.48 4.97 -2.65
CA ARG A 261 -8.74 5.00 -1.20
C ARG A 261 -9.54 3.79 -0.75
N SER A 262 -10.60 3.43 -1.49
CA SER A 262 -11.37 2.21 -1.22
C SER A 262 -10.46 0.98 -1.20
N ARG A 263 -9.58 0.84 -2.22
CA ARG A 263 -8.63 -0.27 -2.29
C ARG A 263 -7.66 -0.27 -1.12
N ILE A 264 -6.96 0.85 -0.86
CA ILE A 264 -6.01 0.98 0.25
C ILE A 264 -6.66 0.58 1.57
N SER A 265 -7.89 1.03 1.86
CA SER A 265 -8.61 0.67 3.08
C SER A 265 -8.91 -0.83 3.19
N THR A 266 -9.44 -1.47 2.14
CA THR A 266 -9.70 -2.92 2.15
C THR A 266 -8.42 -3.70 2.42
N ARG A 267 -7.35 -3.32 1.73
CA ARG A 267 -6.04 -3.96 1.85
C ARG A 267 -5.45 -3.82 3.24
N PHE A 268 -5.46 -2.59 3.78
CA PHE A 268 -4.98 -2.31 5.13
C PHE A 268 -5.70 -3.16 6.18
N LEU A 269 -7.02 -3.25 6.13
CA LEU A 269 -7.82 -4.04 7.08
C LEU A 269 -7.51 -5.54 7.00
N VAL A 270 -7.39 -6.07 5.78
CA VAL A 270 -7.03 -7.48 5.59
C VAL A 270 -5.59 -7.75 6.03
N SER A 271 -4.63 -6.92 5.64
CA SER A 271 -3.23 -7.08 6.05
C SER A 271 -3.05 -6.95 7.56
N GLN A 272 -3.81 -6.07 8.21
CA GLN A 272 -3.87 -5.98 9.67
C GLN A 272 -4.31 -7.32 10.29
N HIS A 273 -5.40 -7.90 9.80
CA HIS A 273 -5.88 -9.21 10.27
C HIS A 273 -4.84 -10.32 10.07
N GLN A 274 -4.27 -10.43 8.87
CA GLN A 274 -3.27 -11.44 8.55
C GLN A 274 -2.02 -11.33 9.44
N SER A 275 -1.60 -10.11 9.73
CA SER A 275 -0.46 -9.87 10.61
C SER A 275 -0.75 -10.28 12.07
N LEU A 276 -1.92 -9.91 12.60
CA LEU A 276 -2.35 -10.31 13.94
C LEU A 276 -2.54 -11.83 14.04
N TYR A 277 -3.07 -12.49 13.00
CA TYR A 277 -3.21 -13.94 12.93
C TYR A 277 -1.85 -14.64 13.06
N LYS A 278 -0.84 -14.20 12.29
CA LYS A 278 0.52 -14.76 12.33
C LYS A 278 1.15 -14.64 13.73
N LEU A 279 0.92 -13.52 14.40
CA LEU A 279 1.34 -13.29 15.79
C LEU A 279 0.64 -14.25 16.76
N SER A 280 -0.69 -14.37 16.66
CA SER A 280 -1.54 -15.19 17.53
C SER A 280 -1.16 -16.67 17.49
N TYR A 281 -0.96 -17.22 16.29
CA TYR A 281 -0.70 -18.63 16.06
C TYR A 281 0.80 -18.99 16.00
N ALA A 282 1.65 -18.13 16.57
CA ALA A 282 3.11 -18.34 16.65
C ALA A 282 3.78 -18.67 15.30
N GLN A 283 3.26 -18.14 14.20
CA GLN A 283 3.84 -18.29 12.86
C GLN A 283 5.03 -17.34 12.61
N VAL A 284 5.58 -16.77 13.69
CA VAL A 284 6.75 -15.89 13.69
C VAL A 284 7.84 -16.46 14.60
N SER A 285 9.10 -16.31 14.16
CA SER A 285 10.24 -16.77 14.95
C SER A 285 10.36 -15.97 16.26
N ARG A 286 11.13 -16.51 17.22
CA ARG A 286 11.33 -15.84 18.50
C ARG A 286 12.08 -14.51 18.37
N ALA A 287 13.02 -14.42 17.44
CA ALA A 287 13.75 -13.19 17.15
C ALA A 287 12.79 -12.12 16.57
N GLN A 288 11.97 -12.52 15.60
CA GLN A 288 10.98 -11.64 14.98
C GLN A 288 9.98 -11.12 16.00
N PHE A 289 9.44 -12.00 16.83
CA PHE A 289 8.49 -11.60 17.87
C PHE A 289 9.06 -10.50 18.79
N LYS A 290 10.31 -10.65 19.25
CA LYS A 290 10.98 -9.64 20.09
C LYS A 290 11.12 -8.30 19.38
N GLU A 291 11.42 -8.33 18.10
CA GLU A 291 11.56 -7.10 17.32
C GLU A 291 10.23 -6.40 17.06
N LEU A 292 9.18 -7.16 16.76
CA LEU A 292 7.82 -6.61 16.65
C LEU A 292 7.40 -5.95 17.96
N GLN A 293 7.77 -6.53 19.10
CA GLN A 293 7.56 -5.90 20.39
C GLN A 293 8.40 -4.62 20.56
N ARG A 294 9.67 -4.64 20.16
CA ARG A 294 10.58 -3.47 20.23
C ARG A 294 10.06 -2.28 19.41
N ASN A 295 9.53 -2.55 18.23
CA ASN A 295 8.98 -1.52 17.33
C ASN A 295 7.53 -1.15 17.68
N GLY A 296 6.94 -1.80 18.69
CA GLY A 296 5.55 -1.55 19.07
C GLY A 296 4.57 -1.94 17.96
N ASN A 297 4.85 -2.99 17.19
CA ASN A 297 4.09 -3.39 16.01
C ASN A 297 2.77 -4.08 16.38
N VAL A 298 1.66 -3.37 16.17
CA VAL A 298 0.31 -3.89 16.27
C VAL A 298 -0.23 -4.17 14.88
N GLY A 299 -0.06 -5.42 14.43
CA GLY A 299 -0.37 -5.81 13.06
C GLY A 299 0.59 -5.12 12.07
N VAL A 300 0.05 -4.38 11.11
CA VAL A 300 0.83 -3.59 10.13
C VAL A 300 1.17 -2.18 10.63
N ILE A 301 0.69 -1.80 11.81
CA ILE A 301 0.92 -0.48 12.42
C ILE A 301 2.11 -0.58 13.36
N ALA A 302 3.13 0.25 13.15
CA ALA A 302 4.26 0.40 14.06
C ALA A 302 4.04 1.63 14.94
N THR A 303 4.16 1.47 16.26
CA THR A 303 3.99 2.59 17.20
C THR A 303 5.29 3.24 17.63
N ASN A 304 6.43 2.62 17.29
CA ASN A 304 7.76 3.13 17.59
C ASN A 304 8.74 2.75 16.48
N VAL A 305 8.62 3.43 15.34
CA VAL A 305 9.52 3.22 14.19
C VAL A 305 10.39 4.44 13.93
N SER A 306 11.64 4.18 13.55
CA SER A 306 12.62 5.18 13.13
C SER A 306 12.30 5.67 11.73
N ILE A 307 12.09 6.99 11.58
CA ILE A 307 11.92 7.59 10.25
C ILE A 307 13.24 7.56 9.48
N TYR A 308 14.36 7.74 10.19
CA TYR A 308 15.71 7.65 9.63
C TYR A 308 15.93 6.30 8.95
N ASP A 309 15.55 5.19 9.60
CA ASP A 309 15.77 3.85 9.05
C ASP A 309 14.92 3.63 7.78
N ILE A 310 13.64 4.01 7.82
CA ILE A 310 12.75 3.89 6.64
C ILE A 310 13.25 4.74 5.47
N LEU A 311 13.76 5.95 5.73
CA LEU A 311 14.34 6.82 4.71
C LEU A 311 15.57 6.18 4.07
N ASN A 312 16.52 5.70 4.88
CA ASN A 312 17.73 5.05 4.36
C ASN A 312 17.38 3.81 3.52
N ASP A 313 16.45 2.98 3.97
CA ASP A 313 16.01 1.82 3.20
C ASP A 313 15.38 2.22 1.85
N ALA A 314 14.56 3.28 1.84
CA ALA A 314 13.94 3.79 0.63
C ALA A 314 14.97 4.44 -0.32
N ILE A 315 15.94 5.17 0.23
CA ILE A 315 17.07 5.76 -0.48
C ILE A 315 17.88 4.67 -1.17
N THR A 316 18.40 3.69 -0.42
CA THR A 316 19.21 2.60 -0.97
C THR A 316 18.45 1.81 -2.03
N SER A 317 17.13 1.60 -1.84
CA SER A 317 16.29 0.95 -2.84
C SER A 317 16.14 1.77 -4.12
N ALA A 318 15.98 3.10 -4.00
CA ALA A 318 15.92 4.01 -5.14
C ALA A 318 17.26 4.09 -5.89
N GLU A 319 18.39 4.16 -5.16
CA GLU A 319 19.74 4.12 -5.73
C GLU A 319 19.98 2.82 -6.51
N ASN A 320 19.67 1.67 -5.92
CA ASN A 320 19.81 0.38 -6.58
C ASN A 320 18.93 0.30 -7.83
N THR A 321 17.68 0.79 -7.77
CA THR A 321 16.77 0.83 -8.93
C THR A 321 17.36 1.69 -10.05
N LEU A 322 17.92 2.85 -9.69
CA LEU A 322 18.53 3.79 -10.61
C LEU A 322 19.77 3.22 -11.29
N ILE A 323 20.68 2.63 -10.50
CA ILE A 323 21.91 2.00 -10.99
C ILE A 323 21.54 0.85 -11.94
N ASN A 324 20.58 0.01 -11.54
CA ASN A 324 20.16 -1.12 -12.36
C ASN A 324 19.52 -0.69 -13.69
N TRP A 325 18.81 0.45 -13.71
CA TRP A 325 18.12 0.93 -14.90
C TRP A 325 18.99 1.79 -15.82
N THR A 326 19.80 2.70 -15.27
CA THR A 326 20.63 3.64 -16.03
C THR A 326 22.10 3.23 -16.19
N GLY A 327 22.63 2.42 -15.27
CA GLY A 327 24.07 2.23 -15.09
C GLY A 327 24.81 3.46 -14.53
N LEU A 328 24.10 4.55 -14.19
CA LEU A 328 24.68 5.78 -13.68
C LEU A 328 24.76 5.77 -12.15
N ASN A 329 25.72 6.51 -11.62
CA ASN A 329 25.81 6.74 -10.18
C ASN A 329 24.68 7.69 -9.74
N PRO A 330 24.03 7.43 -8.59
CA PRO A 330 23.03 8.32 -8.03
C PRO A 330 23.64 9.67 -7.62
N PRO A 331 22.85 10.76 -7.63
CA PRO A 331 23.21 12.00 -6.94
C PRO A 331 23.51 11.74 -5.46
N GLU A 332 24.44 12.50 -4.89
CA GLU A 332 24.69 12.47 -3.43
C GLU A 332 23.40 12.83 -2.67
N ILE A 333 23.18 12.20 -1.51
CA ILE A 333 22.03 12.48 -0.65
C ILE A 333 22.51 13.06 0.67
N ILE A 334 22.03 14.25 0.98
CA ILE A 334 22.26 14.91 2.26
C ILE A 334 21.03 14.68 3.13
N LEU A 335 21.12 13.72 4.05
CA LEU A 335 20.04 13.37 4.97
C LEU A 335 20.21 14.09 6.32
N ASN A 336 19.42 15.15 6.51
CA ASN A 336 19.29 15.88 7.77
C ASN A 336 18.09 15.34 8.56
N CYS A 337 18.29 14.24 9.28
CA CYS A 337 17.28 13.61 10.11
C CYS A 337 17.87 13.20 11.45
N ASP A 338 17.15 13.50 12.53
CA ASP A 338 17.42 12.96 13.86
C ASP A 338 17.20 11.44 13.83
N ASP A 339 18.25 10.67 14.15
CA ASP A 339 18.25 9.21 14.15
C ASP A 339 17.46 8.62 15.33
N ASP A 340 17.15 9.43 16.35
CA ASP A 340 16.27 9.10 17.47
C ASP A 340 14.81 9.47 17.24
N LEU A 341 14.47 10.09 16.11
CA LEU A 341 13.08 10.43 15.80
C LEU A 341 12.24 9.17 15.58
N ARG A 342 11.24 8.97 16.46
CA ARG A 342 10.27 7.87 16.40
C ARG A 342 8.87 8.39 16.19
N THR A 343 8.06 7.66 15.41
CA THR A 343 6.64 7.99 15.17
C THR A 343 5.77 6.73 15.13
N VAL A 344 4.44 6.95 15.21
CA VAL A 344 3.44 5.95 14.85
C VAL A 344 3.16 6.05 13.34
N CYS A 345 3.24 4.95 12.61
CA CYS A 345 2.80 4.91 11.21
C CYS A 345 2.58 3.47 10.73
N VAL A 346 2.19 3.34 9.46
CA VAL A 346 2.35 2.08 8.71
C VAL A 346 3.69 2.18 7.97
N PRO A 347 4.76 1.48 8.40
CA PRO A 347 6.11 1.61 7.80
C PRO A 347 6.09 1.42 6.28
N ALA A 348 5.25 0.48 5.84
CA ALA A 348 5.04 0.15 4.46
C ALA A 348 4.56 1.32 3.58
N HIS A 349 3.58 2.08 4.08
CA HIS A 349 3.08 3.27 3.39
C HIS A 349 4.17 4.34 3.32
N LEU A 350 4.90 4.53 4.42
CA LEU A 350 5.90 5.57 4.52
C LEU A 350 7.11 5.29 3.60
N TRP A 351 7.57 4.04 3.57
CA TRP A 351 8.60 3.58 2.65
C TRP A 351 8.21 3.84 1.20
N HIS A 352 6.97 3.52 0.79
CA HIS A 352 6.50 3.77 -0.58
C HIS A 352 6.55 5.25 -0.95
N ILE A 353 6.09 6.13 -0.05
CA ILE A 353 6.15 7.58 -0.26
C ILE A 353 7.60 8.04 -0.47
N PHE A 354 8.50 7.62 0.42
CA PHE A 354 9.91 8.02 0.33
C PHE A 354 10.59 7.47 -0.92
N PHE A 355 10.37 6.19 -1.23
CA PHE A 355 10.92 5.54 -2.41
C PHE A 355 10.50 6.27 -3.69
N GLU A 356 9.21 6.56 -3.86
CA GLU A 356 8.72 7.24 -5.06
C GLU A 356 9.24 8.68 -5.16
N LEU A 357 9.29 9.42 -4.06
CA LEU A 357 9.78 10.80 -4.06
C LEU A 357 11.29 10.88 -4.34
N VAL A 358 12.09 10.05 -3.67
CA VAL A 358 13.55 10.01 -3.87
C VAL A 358 13.90 9.55 -5.28
N LYS A 359 13.24 8.50 -5.78
CA LYS A 359 13.40 8.02 -7.16
C LYS A 359 13.10 9.12 -8.19
N ASN A 360 12.01 9.87 -8.00
CA ASN A 360 11.65 10.98 -8.89
C ASN A 360 12.67 12.13 -8.84
N ALA A 361 13.15 12.49 -7.63
CA ALA A 361 14.17 13.50 -7.43
C ALA A 361 15.51 13.13 -8.09
N MET A 362 15.95 11.88 -7.95
CA MET A 362 17.15 11.34 -8.60
C MET A 362 17.04 11.41 -10.12
N ARG A 363 15.92 10.90 -10.66
CA ARG A 363 15.67 10.90 -12.09
C ARG A 363 15.72 12.32 -12.66
N ALA A 364 14.96 13.24 -12.08
CA ALA A 364 14.90 14.63 -12.55
C ALA A 364 16.27 15.32 -12.49
N THR A 365 17.04 15.08 -11.42
CA THR A 365 18.39 15.63 -11.26
C THR A 365 19.34 15.10 -12.34
N LEU A 366 19.35 13.80 -12.60
CA LEU A 366 20.22 13.22 -13.62
C LEU A 366 19.83 13.64 -15.04
N GLU A 367 18.54 13.63 -15.37
CA GLU A 367 18.04 14.07 -16.68
C GLU A 367 18.39 15.54 -16.96
N ASN A 368 18.45 16.38 -15.94
CA ASN A 368 18.78 17.81 -16.09
C ASN A 368 20.28 18.09 -16.24
N TYR A 369 21.16 17.28 -15.61
CA TYR A 369 22.61 17.54 -15.59
C TYR A 369 23.43 16.67 -16.56
N ASN A 370 22.91 15.52 -17.00
CA ASN A 370 23.55 14.70 -18.02
C ASN A 370 23.09 15.10 -19.43
N ASP A 371 23.58 16.24 -19.92
CA ASP A 371 23.30 16.78 -21.29
C ASP A 371 23.97 15.96 -22.43
N ALA A 372 24.46 14.75 -22.14
CA ALA A 372 25.01 13.82 -23.12
C ALA A 372 24.86 12.38 -22.61
N SER A 373 23.69 11.76 -22.83
CA SER A 373 23.48 10.29 -23.02
C SER A 373 22.16 9.73 -22.49
N ILE A 374 21.05 10.47 -22.45
CA ILE A 374 19.72 9.83 -22.44
C ILE A 374 18.81 10.55 -23.42
N SER A 375 19.10 10.41 -24.71
CA SER A 375 18.04 10.44 -25.72
C SER A 375 17.37 9.06 -25.69
N SER A 376 16.06 9.01 -25.42
CA SER A 376 15.23 7.80 -25.37
C SER A 376 15.21 6.95 -26.65
N ASP A 377 15.85 7.40 -27.75
CA ASP A 377 15.89 6.73 -29.06
C ASP A 377 17.31 6.37 -29.58
N GLY A 378 18.37 6.58 -28.80
CA GLY A 378 19.75 6.30 -29.26
C GLY A 378 20.20 7.07 -30.53
N LYS A 379 19.47 8.09 -30.98
CA LYS A 379 19.85 8.97 -32.10
C LYS A 379 20.10 10.39 -31.61
N MET A 380 21.28 10.89 -31.97
CA MET A 380 21.71 12.28 -31.74
C MET A 380 20.69 13.26 -32.32
N ARG A 381 20.11 14.12 -31.47
CA ARG A 381 19.42 15.34 -31.90
C ARG A 381 20.28 16.52 -31.50
N GLU A 382 20.96 17.10 -32.49
CA GLU A 382 21.36 18.50 -32.40
C GLU A 382 20.08 19.35 -32.54
N THR A 383 19.51 19.79 -31.41
CA THR A 383 18.54 20.89 -31.45
C THR A 383 19.03 22.00 -30.55
N GLY A 384 19.56 23.04 -31.18
CA GLY A 384 19.93 24.28 -30.53
C GLY A 384 18.74 24.96 -29.88
N SER A 385 18.82 25.17 -28.57
CA SER A 385 18.33 26.39 -27.95
C SER A 385 19.05 26.62 -26.64
N SER A 386 20.15 27.37 -26.79
CA SER A 386 20.84 28.13 -25.76
C SER A 386 19.85 29.06 -25.03
N ARG A 387 19.41 28.72 -23.82
CA ARG A 387 18.96 29.71 -22.82
C ARG A 387 19.39 29.26 -21.42
N VAL A 388 20.16 30.12 -20.77
CA VAL A 388 20.85 29.97 -19.47
C VAL A 388 22.13 29.13 -19.53
N ARG A 389 23.06 29.55 -20.39
CA ARG A 389 24.49 29.42 -20.10
C ARG A 389 24.84 30.55 -19.15
N ASP A 390 25.07 30.25 -17.89
CA ASP A 390 26.13 30.88 -17.10
C ASP A 390 26.26 30.20 -15.72
N THR A 391 27.52 29.86 -15.38
CA THR A 391 28.11 29.71 -14.02
C THR A 391 27.85 28.51 -13.09
N LEU A 392 27.47 27.31 -13.57
CA LEU A 392 27.66 26.08 -12.76
C LEU A 392 28.40 25.01 -13.57
N ARG A 393 29.49 24.48 -13.00
CA ARG A 393 30.30 23.40 -13.60
C ARG A 393 29.38 22.24 -13.95
N LYS A 394 29.30 21.91 -15.25
CA LYS A 394 28.49 20.84 -15.82
C LYS A 394 28.88 19.44 -15.33
N ASP A 395 29.98 19.33 -14.58
CA ASP A 395 30.58 18.07 -14.14
C ASP A 395 30.18 17.65 -12.71
N ILE A 396 29.40 18.44 -11.99
CA ILE A 396 28.99 18.14 -10.60
C ILE A 396 27.47 18.01 -10.55
N ILE A 397 26.99 16.78 -10.43
CA ILE A 397 25.59 16.48 -10.15
C ILE A 397 25.28 17.01 -8.73
N PRO A 398 24.31 17.92 -8.57
CA PRO A 398 23.99 18.49 -7.26
C PRO A 398 23.35 17.44 -6.34
N PRO A 399 23.56 17.55 -5.01
CA PRO A 399 22.97 16.62 -4.06
C PRO A 399 21.45 16.81 -3.93
N ILE A 400 20.76 15.75 -3.54
CA ILE A 400 19.37 15.78 -3.09
C ILE A 400 19.37 15.99 -1.57
N GLU A 401 18.68 17.02 -1.10
CA GLU A 401 18.62 17.36 0.32
C GLU A 401 17.31 16.84 0.92
N ILE A 402 17.42 16.02 1.97
CA ILE A 402 16.28 15.52 2.73
C ILE A 402 16.35 16.09 4.14
N THR A 403 15.34 16.86 4.55
CA THR A 403 15.26 17.44 5.90
C THR A 403 14.03 16.91 6.62
N VAL A 404 14.23 16.36 7.81
CA VAL A 404 13.16 15.85 8.68
C VAL A 404 13.07 16.72 9.91
N LEU A 405 11.88 17.29 10.14
CA LEU A 405 11.59 18.15 11.28
C LEU A 405 10.57 17.47 12.19
N ASN A 406 10.96 17.35 13.45
CA ASN A 406 10.11 16.86 14.52
C ASN A 406 9.26 18.00 15.10
N GLY A 407 8.07 18.24 14.53
CA GLY A 407 7.13 19.26 15.03
C GLY A 407 6.44 18.84 16.32
N THR A 408 5.57 19.69 16.89
CA THR A 408 4.81 19.33 18.09
C THR A 408 3.70 18.32 17.78
N GLU A 409 2.94 18.56 16.71
CA GLU A 409 1.78 17.75 16.30
C GLU A 409 2.08 16.85 15.10
N ASP A 410 2.99 17.30 14.22
CA ASP A 410 3.30 16.63 12.96
C ASP A 410 4.81 16.35 12.85
N VAL A 411 5.15 15.33 12.06
CA VAL A 411 6.48 15.20 11.47
C VAL A 411 6.44 15.74 10.05
N LEU A 412 7.37 16.64 9.73
CA LEU A 412 7.48 17.28 8.41
C LEU A 412 8.75 16.79 7.73
N ILE A 413 8.62 16.27 6.51
CA ILE A 413 9.75 15.83 5.68
C ILE A 413 9.77 16.68 4.41
N LYS A 414 10.90 17.30 4.12
CA LYS A 414 11.17 18.02 2.88
C LYS A 414 12.22 17.28 2.08
N ILE A 415 11.90 16.89 0.85
CA ILE A 415 12.85 16.32 -0.12
C ILE A 415 13.03 17.35 -1.24
N SER A 416 14.24 17.83 -1.43
CA SER A 416 14.58 18.91 -2.35
C SER A 416 15.58 18.45 -3.40
N ASP A 417 15.22 18.62 -4.66
CA ASP A 417 16.08 18.34 -5.80
C ASP A 417 16.53 19.61 -6.54
N ARG A 418 17.44 19.42 -7.49
CA ARG A 418 17.86 20.44 -8.48
C ARG A 418 17.55 19.98 -9.91
N GLY A 419 16.50 19.18 -10.09
CA GLY A 419 16.16 18.54 -11.36
C GLY A 419 15.50 19.46 -12.40
N GLY A 420 15.78 20.76 -12.37
CA GLY A 420 15.22 21.73 -13.33
C GLY A 420 13.74 22.10 -13.09
N GLY A 421 13.05 21.39 -12.21
CA GLY A 421 11.67 21.70 -11.80
C GLY A 421 10.60 21.38 -12.86
N ILE A 422 9.36 21.55 -12.44
CA ILE A 422 8.12 21.32 -13.22
C ILE A 422 7.49 22.67 -13.62
N LYS A 423 7.12 22.82 -14.89
CA LYS A 423 6.41 24.00 -15.40
C LYS A 423 5.06 24.20 -14.72
N SER A 424 4.69 25.46 -14.46
CA SER A 424 3.39 25.78 -13.86
C SER A 424 2.18 25.25 -14.65
N SER A 425 2.28 25.11 -15.98
CA SER A 425 1.23 24.55 -16.83
C SER A 425 1.05 23.03 -16.69
N GLU A 426 2.06 22.35 -16.12
CA GLU A 426 2.08 20.90 -15.95
C GLU A 426 1.75 20.48 -14.50
N LEU A 427 1.82 21.41 -13.54
CA LEU A 427 1.56 21.12 -12.12
C LEU A 427 0.14 20.58 -11.85
N SER A 428 -0.86 20.95 -12.65
CA SER A 428 -2.21 20.37 -12.52
C SER A 428 -2.25 18.89 -12.92
N LYS A 429 -1.35 18.47 -13.81
CA LYS A 429 -1.35 17.15 -14.43
C LYS A 429 -0.58 16.11 -13.64
N ILE A 430 0.39 16.50 -12.80
CA ILE A 430 1.16 15.56 -11.97
C ILE A 430 0.32 14.77 -10.96
N SER A 431 -0.91 15.25 -10.70
CA SER A 431 -1.90 14.55 -9.88
C SER A 431 -2.77 13.57 -10.69
N SER A 432 -2.62 13.54 -12.02
CA SER A 432 -3.31 12.59 -12.90
C SER A 432 -2.62 11.23 -12.86
N TYR A 433 -3.42 10.17 -12.78
CA TYR A 433 -2.97 8.79 -12.87
C TYR A 433 -2.57 8.37 -14.29
N PHE A 434 -2.90 9.18 -15.30
CA PHE A 434 -2.56 8.93 -16.71
C PHE A 434 -1.43 9.83 -17.23
N TYR A 435 -0.92 10.74 -16.39
CA TYR A 435 0.16 11.64 -16.76
C TYR A 435 1.52 11.05 -16.38
N THR A 436 2.40 10.94 -17.37
CA THR A 436 3.79 10.54 -17.17
C THR A 436 4.69 11.30 -18.13
N THR A 437 5.93 11.56 -17.70
CA THR A 437 6.96 12.20 -18.51
C THR A 437 7.70 11.21 -19.42
N VAL A 438 7.39 9.92 -19.32
CA VAL A 438 7.94 8.83 -20.14
C VAL A 438 7.16 8.70 -21.44
N SER A 439 7.84 8.32 -22.54
CA SER A 439 7.15 8.06 -23.80
C SER A 439 6.24 6.82 -23.70
N ASN A 440 5.08 6.85 -24.38
CA ASN A 440 4.16 5.72 -24.38
C ASN A 440 4.76 4.47 -25.08
N ASP A 441 5.73 4.67 -25.98
CA ASP A 441 6.43 3.59 -26.68
C ASP A 441 7.30 2.77 -25.72
N GLU A 442 7.97 3.42 -24.76
CA GLU A 442 8.71 2.76 -23.69
C GLU A 442 7.78 2.01 -22.72
N ILE A 443 6.64 2.61 -22.37
CA ILE A 443 5.67 2.01 -21.45
C ILE A 443 5.07 0.70 -22.00
N SER A 444 4.83 0.62 -23.32
CA SER A 444 4.19 -0.53 -23.94
C SER A 444 5.02 -1.82 -23.89
N GLN A 445 6.35 -1.70 -23.71
CA GLN A 445 7.31 -2.82 -23.79
C GLN A 445 7.44 -3.59 -22.47
N PHE A 446 6.98 -3.05 -21.35
CA PHE A 446 7.13 -3.69 -20.05
C PHE A 446 5.92 -4.59 -19.70
N PRO A 447 6.12 -5.85 -19.26
CA PRO A 447 5.06 -6.68 -18.68
C PRO A 447 4.43 -6.00 -17.44
N VAL A 448 3.12 -6.18 -17.19
CA VAL A 448 2.45 -5.60 -16.00
C VAL A 448 3.16 -6.03 -14.71
N ASP A 449 3.56 -7.30 -14.64
CA ASP A 449 4.24 -7.88 -13.48
C ASP A 449 5.64 -7.27 -13.25
N SER A 450 6.25 -6.70 -14.29
CA SER A 450 7.53 -5.99 -14.23
C SER A 450 7.35 -4.48 -14.06
N MET A 451 6.13 -3.93 -14.20
CA MET A 451 5.88 -2.49 -14.00
C MET A 451 5.77 -2.09 -12.54
N THR A 452 5.82 -3.08 -11.65
CA THR A 452 5.96 -2.89 -10.21
C THR A 452 7.35 -3.38 -9.83
N HIS A 453 8.10 -2.59 -9.05
CA HIS A 453 9.28 -3.12 -8.37
C HIS A 453 8.87 -4.41 -7.63
N PRO A 454 9.66 -5.50 -7.57
CA PRO A 454 9.27 -6.74 -6.86
C PRO A 454 8.84 -6.52 -5.39
N ASN A 455 9.46 -5.55 -4.72
CA ASN A 455 9.06 -5.01 -3.40
C ASN A 455 7.75 -4.20 -3.39
N SER A 456 7.23 -3.80 -4.55
CA SER A 456 5.93 -3.13 -4.75
C SER A 456 4.88 -4.01 -5.47
N GLY A 457 5.32 -5.08 -6.15
CA GLY A 457 4.50 -6.01 -6.94
C GLY A 457 3.79 -7.04 -6.07
N ASN A 458 4.33 -7.30 -4.87
CA ASN A 458 3.51 -7.68 -3.75
C ASN A 458 3.21 -6.40 -2.96
N GLU A 459 2.16 -5.72 -3.41
CA GLU A 459 1.33 -4.74 -2.71
C GLU A 459 1.86 -4.22 -1.37
N VAL A 460 2.22 -2.94 -1.27
CA VAL A 460 2.71 -2.12 -0.13
C VAL A 460 2.85 -2.76 1.29
N PHE A 461 1.95 -3.61 1.75
CA PHE A 461 2.08 -4.44 2.97
C PHE A 461 2.93 -5.71 2.83
N ASN A 462 3.28 -6.13 1.62
CA ASN A 462 4.11 -7.31 1.34
C ASN A 462 5.58 -6.95 1.09
N LEU A 463 6.10 -5.88 1.73
CA LEU A 463 7.50 -5.39 1.61
C LEU A 463 8.54 -6.37 2.13
N VAL A 464 8.66 -7.54 1.50
CA VAL A 464 9.85 -8.36 1.46
C VAL A 464 9.78 -9.26 0.22
N GLN A 465 10.38 -8.84 -0.88
CA GLN A 465 11.14 -9.75 -1.72
C GLN A 465 12.62 -9.40 -1.60
N ASN A 466 13.49 -10.40 -1.70
CA ASN A 466 14.93 -10.21 -1.58
C ASN A 466 15.39 -9.34 -2.78
N PRO A 467 16.10 -8.21 -2.59
CA PRO A 467 16.74 -7.51 -3.71
C PRO A 467 17.72 -8.40 -4.49
N ASN A 468 18.19 -9.50 -3.86
CA ASN A 468 19.09 -10.49 -4.48
C ASN A 468 18.38 -11.64 -5.22
N GLN A 469 17.05 -11.77 -5.17
CA GLN A 469 16.34 -12.76 -5.99
C GLN A 469 16.01 -12.23 -7.39
N ASP A 470 16.13 -10.92 -7.59
CA ASP A 470 15.81 -10.23 -8.85
C ASP A 470 16.89 -10.40 -9.93
N LEU A 471 18.04 -10.98 -9.56
CA LEU A 471 19.17 -11.23 -10.46
C LEU A 471 18.96 -12.43 -11.41
N GLN A 472 17.98 -13.30 -11.17
CA GLN A 472 17.82 -14.52 -11.98
C GLN A 472 16.81 -14.39 -13.13
N ASP A 473 15.94 -13.37 -13.12
CA ASP A 473 14.76 -13.34 -14.04
C ASP A 473 14.71 -12.14 -15.01
N GLY A 474 15.64 -11.18 -14.95
CA GLY A 474 15.67 -10.06 -15.91
C GLY A 474 14.47 -9.10 -15.87
N LYS A 475 13.67 -9.11 -14.79
CA LYS A 475 12.44 -8.32 -14.62
C LYS A 475 12.71 -7.04 -13.81
N ALA A 476 13.53 -6.12 -14.31
CA ALA A 476 13.73 -4.82 -13.67
C ALA A 476 12.54 -3.90 -13.93
N ALA A 477 11.98 -3.30 -12.87
CA ALA A 477 10.92 -2.31 -13.02
C ALA A 477 11.47 -0.99 -13.57
N PRO A 478 10.75 -0.32 -14.49
CA PRO A 478 11.25 0.92 -15.08
C PRO A 478 11.40 2.00 -14.00
N LEU A 479 12.50 2.78 -14.08
CA LEU A 479 12.77 3.90 -13.16
C LEU A 479 11.61 4.89 -13.11
N ALA A 480 10.88 5.01 -14.21
CA ALA A 480 9.68 5.80 -14.33
C ALA A 480 8.48 4.91 -14.64
N GLY A 481 7.55 4.86 -13.68
CA GLY A 481 6.33 4.07 -13.79
C GLY A 481 5.26 4.70 -14.70
N LEU A 482 4.03 4.18 -14.62
CA LEU A 482 2.90 4.65 -15.44
C LEU A 482 2.29 6.00 -14.99
N GLY A 483 2.98 6.78 -14.15
CA GLY A 483 2.47 8.05 -13.61
C GLY A 483 1.65 7.96 -12.32
N TYR A 484 1.48 6.76 -11.74
CA TYR A 484 0.66 6.56 -10.53
C TYR A 484 1.37 6.86 -9.20
N GLY A 485 2.70 6.93 -9.18
CA GLY A 485 3.49 6.98 -7.93
C GLY A 485 3.22 8.18 -7.05
N LEU A 486 3.17 9.39 -7.64
CA LEU A 486 2.91 10.64 -6.93
C LEU A 486 1.47 10.73 -6.39
N PRO A 487 0.40 10.52 -7.21
CA PRO A 487 -0.97 10.47 -6.71
C PRO A 487 -1.16 9.45 -5.60
N LEU A 488 -0.57 8.26 -5.74
CA LEU A 488 -0.68 7.19 -4.75
C LEU A 488 0.06 7.52 -3.44
N SER A 489 1.26 8.09 -3.51
CA SER A 489 2.01 8.58 -2.35
C SER A 489 1.20 9.60 -1.56
N LYS A 490 0.51 10.51 -2.26
CA LYS A 490 -0.39 11.48 -1.63
C LYS A 490 -1.54 10.80 -0.89
N LEU A 491 -2.17 9.79 -1.49
CA LEU A 491 -3.23 9.03 -0.83
C LEU A 491 -2.74 8.29 0.41
N TYR A 492 -1.54 7.70 0.37
CA TYR A 492 -0.95 7.04 1.54
C TYR A 492 -0.68 8.02 2.68
N ALA A 493 -0.16 9.21 2.38
CA ALA A 493 0.04 10.26 3.38
C ALA A 493 -1.31 10.69 4.00
N GLN A 494 -2.33 10.89 3.17
CA GLN A 494 -3.68 11.29 3.60
C GLN A 494 -4.42 10.20 4.38
N HIS A 495 -4.11 8.92 4.15
CA HIS A 495 -4.81 7.80 4.79
C HIS A 495 -4.74 7.86 6.34
N PHE A 496 -3.70 8.47 6.91
CA PHE A 496 -3.55 8.66 8.35
C PHE A 496 -3.46 10.14 8.77
N GLY A 497 -4.14 11.03 8.05
CA GLY A 497 -4.26 12.45 8.43
C GLY A 497 -3.06 13.33 8.10
N GLY A 498 -2.11 12.80 7.33
CA GLY A 498 -1.01 13.54 6.73
C GLY A 498 -1.41 14.26 5.44
N ASP A 499 -0.41 14.72 4.69
CA ASP A 499 -0.57 15.24 3.33
C ASP A 499 0.75 15.20 2.55
N LEU A 500 0.68 15.31 1.23
CA LEU A 500 1.83 15.48 0.34
C LEU A 500 1.59 16.68 -0.59
N LYS A 501 2.52 17.63 -0.56
CA LYS A 501 2.52 18.83 -1.42
C LYS A 501 3.83 18.95 -2.17
N LEU A 502 3.75 19.42 -3.41
CA LEU A 502 4.91 19.71 -4.24
C LEU A 502 4.96 21.22 -4.49
N VAL A 503 6.14 21.81 -4.37
CA VAL A 503 6.45 23.19 -4.74
C VAL A 503 7.59 23.14 -5.73
N SER A 504 7.36 23.64 -6.93
CA SER A 504 8.33 23.56 -8.02
C SER A 504 8.79 24.95 -8.45
N LEU A 505 10.09 25.09 -8.66
CA LEU A 505 10.71 26.27 -9.25
C LEU A 505 11.24 25.90 -10.64
N TRP A 506 10.49 26.29 -11.67
CA TRP A 506 10.86 25.99 -13.06
C TRP A 506 12.22 26.60 -13.44
N GLY A 507 13.10 25.77 -14.00
CA GLY A 507 14.50 26.09 -14.30
C GLY A 507 15.46 25.84 -13.13
N TYR A 508 14.99 25.35 -11.98
CA TYR A 508 15.81 25.16 -10.79
C TYR A 508 15.64 23.77 -10.14
N GLY A 509 14.45 23.43 -9.65
CA GLY A 509 14.24 22.18 -8.92
C GLY A 509 12.86 22.08 -8.27
N THR A 510 12.62 20.98 -7.56
CA THR A 510 11.35 20.70 -6.88
C THR A 510 11.56 20.37 -5.40
N ASP A 511 10.67 20.89 -4.56
CA ASP A 511 10.54 20.55 -3.15
C ASP A 511 9.26 19.72 -2.94
N ALA A 512 9.41 18.53 -2.36
CA ALA A 512 8.32 17.69 -1.90
C ALA A 512 8.19 17.75 -0.38
N PHE A 513 7.01 18.13 0.10
CA PHE A 513 6.66 18.24 1.51
C PHE A 513 5.70 17.12 1.91
N VAL A 514 6.17 16.18 2.73
CA VAL A 514 5.34 15.14 3.37
C VAL A 514 5.06 15.58 4.80
N ARG A 515 3.78 15.59 5.19
CA ARG A 515 3.34 15.81 6.57
C ARG A 515 2.76 14.52 7.10
N LEU A 516 3.20 14.09 8.28
CA LEU A 516 2.69 12.92 9.00
C LEU A 516 2.13 13.36 10.34
N ASN A 517 0.92 12.92 10.67
CA ASN A 517 0.34 13.18 11.99
C ASN A 517 0.96 12.25 13.03
N LYS A 518 1.53 12.80 14.11
CA LYS A 518 2.23 12.01 15.16
C LYS A 518 1.33 11.09 15.96
N PHE A 519 0.08 11.51 16.19
CA PHE A 519 -0.86 10.83 17.07
C PHE A 519 -1.76 9.84 16.32
N GLY A 520 -1.59 9.70 15.00
CA GLY A 520 -2.35 8.72 14.22
C GLY A 520 -3.87 8.93 14.31
N LEU A 521 -4.32 10.19 14.24
CA LEU A 521 -5.73 10.63 14.20
C LEU A 521 -6.49 10.57 15.54
N GLU A 522 -6.27 11.58 16.39
CA GLU A 522 -7.35 12.12 17.21
C GLU A 522 -8.24 13.00 16.31
N GLY A 523 -9.18 12.40 15.56
CA GLY A 523 -10.35 13.13 15.02
C GLY A 523 -10.55 13.27 13.51
N SER A 524 -10.59 12.19 12.71
CA SER A 524 -11.12 12.24 11.32
C SER A 524 -11.98 11.04 10.92
#